data_AF-A0A916TNV3-F1
#
_entry.id   AF-A0A916TNV3-F1
#
_cell.length_a   1.000
_cell.length_b   1.000
_cell.length_c   1.000
_cell.angle_alpha   90.00
_cell.angle_beta   90.00
_cell.angle_gamma   90.00
#
_symmetry.space_group_name_H-M   'P 1'
#
loop_
_entity.id
_entity.type
_entity.pdbx_description
1 polymer ?
#
loop_
_entity_poly.entity_id
_entity_poly.type
_entity_poly.pdbx_seq_one_letter_code
_entity_poly.pdbx_strand_id
1 'polypeptide(L)'
;MAYGIAGPPRADYTRYFAMDSSDLARTAARRVVADVDHGFPCRASLGDARSGEDSILLNHVSHDVANPYRTAYAIYVREQAARSDQLLPVFIGRTLSLRGFGGDGMRRSSVMETER
;
A
#
# COMPACT_ATOMS: atom_id res chain seq x y z
N MET A 1 -7.01 24.80 -0.29
CA MET A 1 -7.46 23.41 -0.45
C MET A 1 -6.46 22.52 0.26
N ALA A 2 -6.91 21.69 1.21
CA ALA A 2 -6.07 20.67 1.83
C ALA A 2 -6.29 19.34 1.07
N TYR A 3 -5.20 18.62 0.78
CA TYR A 3 -5.26 17.27 0.22
C TYR A 3 -4.78 16.27 1.29
N GLY A 4 -5.28 15.04 1.22
CA GLY A 4 -4.92 13.96 2.16
C GLY A 4 -4.49 12.71 1.41
N ILE A 5 -3.57 11.95 1.99
CA ILE A 5 -3.15 10.64 1.47
C ILE A 5 -3.88 9.57 2.26
N ALA A 6 -4.65 8.72 1.57
CA ALA A 6 -5.34 7.60 2.17
C ALA A 6 -4.72 6.27 1.75
N GLY A 7 -4.58 5.35 2.69
CA GLY A 7 -4.38 3.94 2.41
C GLY A 7 -5.69 3.21 2.10
N PRO A 8 -5.63 1.90 1.78
CA PRO A 8 -6.84 1.08 1.61
C PRO A 8 -7.66 1.01 2.92
N PRO A 9 -9.00 0.99 2.84
CA PRO A 9 -9.87 0.76 3.99
C PRO A 9 -9.53 -0.55 4.74
N ARG A 10 -9.62 -0.53 6.08
CA ARG A 10 -9.37 -1.72 6.91
C ARG A 10 -10.25 -2.92 6.54
N ALA A 11 -11.50 -2.67 6.16
CA ALA A 11 -12.44 -3.72 5.75
C ALA A 11 -11.93 -4.53 4.53
N ASP A 12 -11.16 -3.91 3.64
CA ASP A 12 -10.70 -4.54 2.40
C ASP A 12 -9.67 -5.65 2.63
N TYR A 13 -8.98 -5.61 3.78
CA TYR A 13 -7.89 -6.52 4.07
C TYR A 13 -7.97 -7.24 5.43
N THR A 14 -8.95 -6.92 6.28
CA THR A 14 -9.08 -7.58 7.60
C THR A 14 -9.22 -9.09 7.50
N ARG A 15 -9.93 -9.60 6.48
CA ARG A 15 -10.15 -11.05 6.29
C ARG A 15 -8.86 -11.87 6.17
N TYR A 16 -7.79 -11.28 5.64
CA TYR A 16 -6.54 -12.01 5.42
C TYR A 16 -5.86 -12.41 6.73
N PHE A 17 -6.08 -11.67 7.82
CA PHE A 17 -5.46 -11.98 9.11
C PHE A 17 -6.02 -13.26 9.74
N ALA A 18 -7.27 -13.61 9.43
CA ALA A 18 -7.92 -14.84 9.88
C ALA A 18 -7.59 -16.07 9.01
N MET A 19 -6.94 -15.89 7.86
CA MET A 19 -6.61 -16.97 6.92
C MET A 19 -5.34 -17.71 7.34
N ASP A 20 -5.33 -19.02 7.11
CA ASP A 20 -4.11 -19.83 7.16
C ASP A 20 -3.25 -19.62 5.90
N SER A 21 -2.06 -20.23 5.89
CA SER A 21 -1.11 -20.09 4.78
C SER A 21 -1.63 -20.59 3.43
N SER A 22 -2.51 -21.60 3.43
CA SER A 22 -3.07 -22.17 2.20
C SER A 22 -4.15 -21.26 1.60
N ASP A 23 -5.00 -20.69 2.43
CA ASP A 23 -6.02 -19.72 2.02
C ASP A 23 -5.41 -18.40 1.56
N LEU A 24 -4.36 -17.94 2.24
CA LEU A 24 -3.57 -16.79 1.80
C LEU A 24 -2.99 -17.03 0.41
N ALA A 25 -2.33 -18.18 0.19
CA ALA A 25 -1.74 -18.49 -1.11
C ALA A 25 -2.79 -18.53 -2.24
N ARG A 26 -3.98 -19.11 -1.98
CA ARG A 26 -5.11 -19.15 -2.93
C ARG A 26 -5.62 -17.76 -3.32
N THR A 27 -5.38 -16.75 -2.49
CA THR A 27 -5.78 -15.36 -2.73
C THR A 27 -4.60 -14.46 -3.15
N ALA A 28 -3.48 -15.06 -3.57
CA ALA A 28 -2.24 -14.36 -3.92
C ALA A 28 -1.73 -13.44 -2.80
N ALA A 29 -1.89 -13.88 -1.56
CA ALA A 29 -1.41 -13.22 -0.36
C ALA A 29 -0.46 -14.16 0.43
N ARG A 30 0.34 -13.57 1.31
CA ARG A 30 1.17 -14.32 2.26
C ARG A 30 1.42 -13.53 3.52
N ARG A 31 1.66 -14.24 4.63
CA ARG A 31 2.10 -13.66 5.89
C ARG A 31 3.59 -13.38 5.81
N VAL A 32 4.01 -12.22 6.29
CA VAL A 32 5.41 -11.76 6.28
C VAL A 32 5.72 -11.12 7.63
N VAL A 33 6.77 -11.60 8.28
CA VAL A 33 7.36 -10.98 9.47
C VAL A 33 8.45 -10.03 8.99
N ALA A 34 8.39 -8.76 9.42
CA ALA A 34 9.44 -7.81 9.10
C ALA A 34 10.76 -8.22 9.79
N ASP A 35 11.84 -8.31 9.02
CA ASP A 35 13.17 -8.64 9.55
C ASP A 35 13.95 -7.39 9.99
N VAL A 36 13.64 -6.23 9.42
CA VAL A 36 14.22 -4.93 9.74
C VAL A 36 13.13 -3.85 9.89
N ASP A 37 13.48 -2.75 10.55
CA ASP A 37 12.55 -1.64 10.83
C ASP A 37 12.13 -0.82 9.58
N HIS A 38 12.78 -1.04 8.44
CA HIS A 38 12.54 -0.32 7.19
C HIS A 38 12.53 -1.29 6.00
N GLY A 39 11.47 -1.23 5.18
CA GLY A 39 11.35 -2.10 4.00
C GLY A 39 10.00 -2.80 3.87
N PHE A 40 9.15 -2.69 4.91
CA PHE A 40 7.82 -3.26 4.97
C PHE A 40 6.77 -2.15 5.13
N PRO A 41 6.63 -1.24 4.14
CA PRO A 41 5.77 -0.07 4.26
C PRO A 41 4.30 -0.49 4.27
N CYS A 42 3.64 -0.38 5.43
CA CYS A 42 2.21 -0.62 5.55
C CYS A 42 1.45 0.44 4.77
N ARG A 43 0.74 0.04 3.72
CA ARG A 43 0.02 0.97 2.85
C ARG A 43 -1.19 1.60 3.54
N ALA A 44 -1.74 0.94 4.57
CA ALA A 44 -2.91 1.42 5.32
C ALA A 44 -2.57 2.52 6.34
N SER A 45 -1.50 2.35 7.12
CA SER A 45 -1.05 3.34 8.12
C SER A 45 -0.04 4.34 7.57
N LEU A 46 0.59 4.04 6.41
CA LEU A 46 1.71 4.79 5.87
C LEU A 46 2.87 4.86 6.87
N GLY A 47 3.19 3.73 7.49
CA GLY A 47 4.36 3.53 8.34
C GLY A 47 4.95 2.14 8.10
N ASP A 48 6.26 1.99 8.28
CA ASP A 48 6.89 0.66 8.20
C ASP A 48 6.43 -0.26 9.36
N ALA A 49 6.36 -1.56 9.10
CA ALA A 49 6.39 -2.55 10.16
C ALA A 49 7.79 -2.58 10.82
N ARG A 50 7.82 -2.74 12.14
CA ARG A 50 9.06 -2.88 12.93
C ARG A 50 9.54 -4.32 12.89
N SER A 51 10.84 -4.54 13.11
CA SER A 51 11.41 -5.89 13.18
C SER A 51 10.63 -6.76 14.16
N GLY A 52 10.22 -7.95 13.71
CA GLY A 52 9.38 -8.90 14.46
C GLY A 52 7.87 -8.68 14.34
N GLU A 53 7.40 -7.59 13.73
CA GLU A 53 5.97 -7.37 13.53
C GLU A 53 5.42 -8.15 12.32
N ASP A 54 4.19 -8.67 12.47
CA ASP A 54 3.46 -9.35 11.40
C ASP A 54 2.81 -8.38 10.42
N SER A 55 2.83 -8.77 9.15
CA SER A 55 2.13 -8.12 8.05
C SER A 55 1.56 -9.14 7.07
N ILE A 56 0.59 -8.71 6.27
CA ILE A 56 0.15 -9.45 5.09
C ILE A 56 0.69 -8.72 3.86
N LEU A 57 1.39 -9.45 3.00
CA LEU A 57 1.68 -9.04 1.63
C LEU A 57 0.54 -9.55 0.75
N LEU A 58 -0.18 -8.65 0.09
CA LEU A 58 -1.33 -8.99 -0.76
C LEU A 58 -1.28 -8.23 -2.09
N ASN A 59 -1.99 -8.74 -3.10
CA ASN A 59 -2.20 -8.02 -4.35
C ASN A 59 -3.38 -7.05 -4.23
N HIS A 60 -3.16 -5.77 -4.52
CA HIS A 60 -4.17 -4.71 -4.43
C HIS A 60 -4.32 -3.98 -5.76
N VAL A 61 -5.57 -3.80 -6.20
CA VAL A 61 -5.93 -3.02 -7.39
C VAL A 61 -6.07 -1.56 -6.99
N SER A 62 -5.10 -0.73 -7.37
CA SER A 62 -5.07 0.70 -7.02
C SER A 62 -5.71 1.61 -8.07
N HIS A 63 -5.90 1.09 -9.29
CA HIS A 63 -6.60 1.78 -10.38
C HIS A 63 -7.43 0.77 -11.16
N ASP A 64 -8.72 0.65 -10.82
CA ASP A 64 -9.63 -0.35 -11.41
C ASP A 64 -10.46 0.27 -12.54
N VAL A 65 -9.88 0.22 -13.74
CA VAL A 65 -10.48 0.78 -14.95
C VAL A 65 -10.42 -0.24 -16.08
N ALA A 66 -11.37 -0.19 -17.01
CA ALA A 66 -11.40 -1.05 -18.20
C ALA A 66 -10.53 -0.48 -19.34
N ASN A 67 -9.33 0.00 -19.03
CA ASN A 67 -8.40 0.58 -20.00
C ASN A 67 -6.95 0.12 -19.70
N PRO A 68 -5.97 0.42 -20.57
CA PRO A 68 -4.59 -0.06 -20.40
C PRO A 68 -3.87 0.40 -19.13
N TYR A 69 -4.41 1.37 -18.39
CA TYR A 69 -3.82 1.85 -17.15
C TYR A 69 -4.29 1.09 -15.91
N ARG A 70 -5.17 0.08 -16.05
CA ARG A 70 -5.55 -0.80 -14.92
C ARG A 70 -4.31 -1.30 -14.21
N THR A 71 -4.20 -1.02 -12.91
CA THR A 71 -2.98 -1.31 -12.14
C THR A 71 -3.31 -2.12 -10.90
N ALA A 72 -2.58 -3.21 -10.72
CA ALA A 72 -2.55 -3.99 -9.49
C ALA A 72 -1.11 -4.27 -9.09
N TYR A 73 -0.80 -4.19 -7.80
CA TYR A 73 0.55 -4.43 -7.30
C TYR A 73 0.53 -4.99 -5.88
N ALA A 74 1.65 -5.57 -5.45
CA ALA A 74 1.80 -6.08 -4.09
C ALA A 74 1.94 -4.93 -3.09
N ILE A 75 1.22 -5.00 -1.97
CA ILE A 75 1.32 -4.05 -0.85
C ILE A 75 1.40 -4.79 0.48
N TYR A 76 2.08 -4.20 1.46
CA TYR A 76 2.02 -4.66 2.85
C TYR A 76 0.86 -3.98 3.58
N VAL A 77 0.18 -4.73 4.44
CA VAL A 77 -0.81 -4.22 5.40
C VAL A 77 -0.58 -4.81 6.78
N ARG A 78 -0.81 -4.00 7.81
CA ARG A 78 -0.78 -4.39 9.22
C ARG A 78 -2.20 -4.43 9.78
N GLU A 79 -2.45 -5.32 10.73
CA GLU A 79 -3.80 -5.54 11.28
C GLU A 79 -4.33 -4.31 12.02
N GLN A 80 -3.47 -3.71 12.84
CA GLN A 80 -3.74 -2.53 13.65
C GLN A 80 -3.07 -1.30 13.02
N ALA A 81 -3.46 -0.98 11.79
CA ALA A 81 -2.99 0.21 11.09
C ALA A 81 -3.82 1.43 11.49
N ALA A 82 -3.25 2.33 12.29
CA ALA A 82 -3.84 3.64 12.55
C ALA A 82 -3.61 4.56 11.34
N ARG A 83 -4.68 5.22 10.88
CA ARG A 83 -4.57 6.27 9.87
C ARG A 83 -3.90 7.49 10.49
N SER A 84 -3.02 8.13 9.74
CA SER A 84 -2.52 9.46 10.05
C SER A 84 -2.81 10.40 8.89
N ASP A 85 -3.24 11.61 9.22
CA ASP A 85 -3.50 12.68 8.25
C ASP A 85 -2.30 13.64 8.13
N GLN A 86 -1.16 13.33 8.76
CA GLN A 86 0.08 14.08 8.63
C GLN A 86 0.97 13.53 7.50
N LEU A 87 1.91 14.34 7.04
CA LEU A 87 2.98 13.87 6.15
C LEU A 87 3.80 12.83 6.91
N LEU A 88 3.74 11.59 6.44
CA LEU A 88 4.18 10.43 7.21
C LEU A 88 5.65 10.09 6.94
N PRO A 89 6.41 9.67 7.98
CA PRO A 89 7.82 9.29 7.86
C PRO A 89 8.12 8.26 6.76
N VAL A 90 7.12 7.48 6.33
CA VAL A 90 7.29 6.49 5.25
C VAL A 90 7.64 7.10 3.90
N PHE A 91 7.44 8.39 3.68
CA PHE A 91 7.81 9.03 2.41
C PHE A 91 9.23 9.59 2.40
N ILE A 92 9.83 9.80 3.58
CA ILE A 92 11.17 10.35 3.72
C ILE A 92 12.20 9.30 3.29
N GLY A 93 13.25 9.71 2.57
CA GLY A 93 14.33 8.84 2.12
C GLY A 93 13.98 7.97 0.90
N ARG A 94 12.83 8.20 0.25
CA ARG A 94 12.34 7.36 -0.86
C ARG A 94 12.07 8.20 -2.11
N THR A 95 12.53 7.71 -3.26
CA THR A 95 12.09 8.26 -4.55
C THR A 95 10.60 8.02 -4.73
N LEU A 96 9.85 9.11 -4.93
CA LEU A 96 8.41 9.06 -5.14
C LEU A 96 8.10 9.17 -6.62
N SER A 97 7.13 8.39 -7.09
CA SER A 97 6.52 8.58 -8.40
C SER A 97 5.04 8.85 -8.22
N LEU A 98 4.58 9.97 -8.77
CA LEU A 98 3.17 10.35 -8.78
C LEU A 98 2.63 10.23 -10.20
N ARG A 99 1.42 9.67 -10.31
CA ARG A 99 0.71 9.48 -11.58
C ARG A 99 -0.66 10.15 -11.47
N GLY A 100 -0.95 11.08 -12.39
CA GLY A 100 -2.24 11.76 -12.48
C GLY A 100 -3.13 11.11 -13.52
N PHE A 101 -4.37 10.78 -13.12
CA PHE A 101 -5.38 10.20 -13.99
C PHE A 101 -6.55 11.16 -14.20
N GLY A 102 -7.10 11.17 -15.40
CA GLY A 102 -8.34 11.88 -15.73
C GLY A 102 -9.59 11.13 -15.28
N GLY A 103 -10.77 11.75 -15.46
CA GLY A 103 -12.06 11.11 -15.16
C GLY A 103 -12.40 9.90 -16.05
N ASP A 104 -11.77 9.80 -17.22
CA ASP A 104 -11.79 8.63 -18.11
C ASP A 104 -10.81 7.53 -17.67
N GLY A 105 -10.10 7.74 -16.57
CA GLY A 105 -9.09 6.82 -16.06
C GLY A 105 -7.81 6.77 -16.89
N MET A 106 -7.64 7.64 -17.90
CA MET A 106 -6.41 7.72 -18.69
C MET A 106 -5.35 8.53 -17.95
N ARG A 107 -4.09 8.09 -18.01
CA ARG A 107 -2.97 8.85 -17.43
C ARG A 107 -2.78 10.15 -18.19
N ARG A 108 -2.79 11.27 -17.47
CA ARG A 108 -2.59 12.63 -18.01
C ARG A 108 -1.22 13.20 -17.69
N SER A 109 -0.65 12.82 -16.54
CA SER A 109 0.63 13.32 -16.08
C SER A 109 1.37 12.27 -15.25
N SER A 110 2.68 12.41 -15.18
CA SER A 110 3.52 11.67 -14.26
C SER A 110 4.71 12.52 -13.87
N VAL A 111 5.07 12.48 -12.60
CA VAL A 111 6.29 13.08 -12.08
C VAL A 111 7.03 12.04 -11.25
N MET A 112 8.35 12.11 -11.28
CA MET A 112 9.22 11.38 -10.38
C MET A 112 9.99 12.42 -9.58
N GLU A 113 9.92 12.30 -8.27
CA GLU A 113 10.59 13.19 -7.34
C GLU A 113 11.60 12.38 -6.54
N THR A 114 12.85 12.72 -6.72
CA THR A 114 13.98 12.19 -5.96
C THR A 114 14.36 13.26 -4.95
N GLU A 115 14.51 12.92 -3.68
CA GLU A 115 15.13 13.85 -2.72
C GLU A 115 16.49 14.31 -3.26
N ARG A 116 16.71 15.63 -3.27
CA ARG A 116 18.04 16.24 -3.44
C ARG A 116 18.70 16.39 -2.09
#